data_AF-A0A939UG35-F1
#
_entry.id   AF-A0A939UG35-F1
#
_cell.length_a   1.000
_cell.length_b   1.000
_cell.length_c   1.000
_cell.angle_alpha   90.00
_cell.angle_beta   90.00
_cell.angle_gamma   90.00
#
_symmetry.space_group_name_H-M   'P 1'
#
loop_
_entity.id
_entity.type
_entity.pdbx_description
1 polymer ?
#
loop_
_entity_poly.entity_id
_entity_poly.type
_entity_poly.pdbx_seq_one_letter_code
_entity_poly.pdbx_strand_id
1 'polypeptide(L)'
;LYEYKIVKAAQGYDLTSADGRSNYAKACLRIIADLDDVEREAYLTMISERSAVGIEGIRRMARKMAVTPQPAEQAPQTEGAKHKELDKSRLDYFHACRMVLRLMLENPNYTEEWLPDAYFTDPEQQAVCRYVLRCITEGTPVSPGNVYRLDISEEECNQIMTIPIPDDPKELDAEYDKASKLIMRDWLRSQRDMLGDAIAEATDPEERGQLLRQMNHVMNQLKQIGG
;
A
#
# COMPACT_ATOMS: atom_id res chain seq x y z
N LEU A 1 5.63 16.20 -7.60
CA LEU A 1 5.25 15.70 -6.25
C LEU A 1 3.73 15.63 -6.05
N TYR A 2 2.98 16.72 -6.27
CA TYR A 2 1.52 16.75 -6.06
C TYR A 2 0.74 15.91 -7.07
N GLU A 3 1.20 15.86 -8.33
CA GLU A 3 0.65 14.96 -9.34
C GLU A 3 0.70 13.50 -8.92
N TYR A 4 1.86 13.03 -8.45
CA TYR A 4 2.04 11.68 -7.91
C TYR A 4 1.09 11.40 -6.74
N LYS A 5 0.92 12.36 -5.81
CA LYS A 5 -0.02 12.23 -4.69
C LYS A 5 -1.48 12.13 -5.16
N ILE A 6 -1.87 12.89 -6.18
CA ILE A 6 -3.21 12.82 -6.78
C ILE A 6 -3.44 11.48 -7.47
N VAL A 7 -2.46 11.00 -8.25
CA VAL A 7 -2.53 9.68 -8.91
C VAL A 7 -2.62 8.56 -7.87
N LYS A 8 -1.83 8.62 -6.81
CA LYS A 8 -1.83 7.63 -5.72
C LYS A 8 -3.13 7.65 -4.93
N ALA A 9 -3.76 8.81 -4.74
CA ALA A 9 -5.03 8.93 -4.05
C ALA A 9 -6.16 8.14 -4.75
N ALA A 10 -6.09 7.95 -6.07
CA ALA A 10 -7.11 7.22 -6.83
C ALA A 10 -7.23 5.76 -6.41
N GLN A 11 -6.14 5.16 -5.92
CA GLN A 11 -6.10 3.75 -5.48
C GLN A 11 -6.94 3.49 -4.21
N GLY A 12 -7.32 4.54 -3.48
CA GLY A 12 -8.10 4.44 -2.24
C GLY A 12 -9.61 4.63 -2.42
N TYR A 13 -10.10 4.84 -3.65
CA TYR A 13 -11.49 5.16 -3.91
C TYR A 13 -12.02 4.38 -5.11
N ASP A 14 -13.27 3.91 -4.98
CA ASP A 14 -14.00 3.35 -6.11
C ASP A 14 -14.45 4.48 -7.06
N LEU A 15 -13.72 4.66 -8.16
CA LEU A 15 -14.04 5.69 -9.17
C LEU A 15 -15.22 5.31 -10.07
N THR A 16 -15.79 4.12 -9.93
CA THR A 16 -16.98 3.70 -10.67
C THR A 16 -18.27 4.19 -10.01
N SER A 17 -18.26 4.48 -8.70
CA SER A 17 -19.38 5.06 -7.97
C SER A 17 -19.33 6.60 -7.91
N ALA A 18 -20.51 7.23 -7.83
CA ALA A 18 -20.60 8.69 -7.69
C ALA A 18 -19.99 9.18 -6.35
N ASP A 19 -20.15 8.39 -5.29
CA ASP A 19 -19.60 8.71 -3.97
C ASP A 19 -18.09 8.55 -3.92
N GLY A 20 -17.53 7.49 -4.51
CA GLY A 20 -16.08 7.32 -4.56
C GLY A 20 -15.39 8.38 -5.42
N ARG A 21 -15.99 8.78 -6.55
CA ARG A 21 -15.53 9.94 -7.35
C ARG A 21 -15.54 11.26 -6.57
N SER A 22 -16.60 11.53 -5.82
CA SER A 22 -16.74 12.72 -4.99
C SER A 22 -15.73 12.75 -3.83
N ASN A 23 -15.49 11.59 -3.20
CA ASN A 23 -14.55 11.47 -2.10
C ASN A 23 -13.10 11.55 -2.56
N TYR A 24 -12.76 10.94 -3.70
CA TYR A 24 -11.47 11.10 -4.36
C TYR A 24 -11.19 12.56 -4.72
N ALA A 25 -12.16 13.27 -5.30
CA ALA A 25 -12.03 14.69 -5.62
C ALA A 25 -11.72 15.54 -4.37
N LYS A 26 -12.44 15.30 -3.26
CA LYS A 26 -12.19 15.99 -1.98
C LYS A 26 -10.81 15.68 -1.41
N ALA A 27 -10.35 14.43 -1.51
CA ALA A 27 -9.01 14.04 -1.05
C ALA A 27 -7.92 14.77 -1.85
N CYS A 28 -8.07 14.84 -3.18
CA CYS A 28 -7.15 15.58 -4.04
C CYS A 28 -7.15 17.08 -3.76
N LEU A 29 -8.31 17.67 -3.49
CA LEU A 29 -8.43 19.08 -3.10
C LEU A 29 -7.71 19.40 -1.79
N ARG A 30 -7.63 18.45 -0.85
CA ARG A 30 -6.83 18.61 0.38
C ARG A 30 -5.33 18.53 0.10
N ILE A 31 -4.91 17.67 -0.83
CA ILE A 31 -3.50 17.52 -1.24
C ILE A 31 -2.95 18.83 -1.82
N ILE A 32 -3.78 19.60 -2.53
CA ILE A 32 -3.37 20.86 -3.18
C ILE A 32 -3.79 22.12 -2.39
N ALA A 33 -4.29 21.97 -1.15
CA ALA A 33 -4.84 23.08 -0.38
C ALA A 33 -3.81 24.16 -0.03
N ASP A 34 -2.53 23.77 0.06
CA ASP A 34 -1.42 24.65 0.44
C ASP A 34 -0.66 25.24 -0.77
N LEU A 35 -1.08 24.94 -2.00
CA LEU A 35 -0.49 25.50 -3.23
C LEU A 35 -0.97 26.93 -3.48
N ASP A 36 -0.18 27.75 -4.17
CA ASP A 36 -0.64 29.07 -4.62
C ASP A 36 -1.79 28.97 -5.65
N ASP A 37 -2.50 30.07 -5.87
CA ASP A 37 -3.71 30.08 -6.71
C ASP A 37 -3.45 29.69 -8.17
N VAL A 38 -2.25 29.94 -8.70
CA VAL A 38 -1.89 29.64 -10.09
C VAL A 38 -1.57 28.15 -10.24
N GLU A 39 -0.77 27.60 -9.34
CA GLU A 39 -0.45 26.17 -9.31
C GLU A 39 -1.70 25.33 -9.02
N ARG A 40 -2.54 25.79 -8.08
CA ARG A 40 -3.78 25.11 -7.71
C ARG A 40 -4.73 24.96 -8.87
N GLU A 41 -4.92 26.00 -9.69
CA GLU A 41 -5.83 25.97 -10.84
C GLU A 41 -5.41 24.92 -11.89
N ALA A 42 -4.11 24.74 -12.11
CA ALA A 42 -3.58 23.70 -12.98
C ALA A 42 -3.96 22.29 -12.48
N TYR A 43 -3.86 22.06 -11.16
CA TYR A 43 -4.23 20.77 -10.57
C TYR A 43 -5.75 20.54 -10.48
N LEU A 44 -6.59 21.58 -10.41
CA LEU A 44 -8.05 21.41 -10.44
C LEU A 44 -8.53 20.76 -11.74
N THR A 45 -7.89 21.11 -12.87
CA THR A 45 -8.18 20.51 -14.18
C THR A 45 -7.87 19.01 -14.17
N MET A 46 -6.70 18.64 -13.67
CA MET A 46 -6.28 17.24 -13.56
C MET A 46 -7.18 16.42 -12.61
N ILE A 47 -7.62 17.02 -11.49
CA ILE A 47 -8.54 16.37 -10.55
C ILE A 47 -9.91 16.17 -11.20
N SER A 48 -10.39 17.12 -11.99
CA SER A 48 -11.64 17.00 -12.74
C SER A 48 -11.61 15.82 -13.70
N GLU A 49 -10.55 15.71 -14.51
CA GLU A 49 -10.40 14.63 -15.49
C GLU A 49 -10.33 13.26 -14.81
N ARG A 50 -9.55 13.12 -13.75
CA ARG A 50 -9.35 11.83 -13.07
C ARG A 50 -10.52 11.41 -12.19
N SER A 51 -11.26 12.37 -11.61
CA SER A 51 -12.44 12.06 -10.79
C SER A 51 -13.70 11.88 -11.61
N ALA A 52 -13.67 12.18 -12.91
CA ALA A 52 -14.85 12.29 -13.76
C ALA A 52 -15.96 13.20 -13.17
N VAL A 53 -15.56 14.16 -12.34
CA VAL A 53 -16.41 15.25 -11.84
C VAL A 53 -16.08 16.49 -12.66
N GLY A 54 -17.10 17.18 -13.17
CA GLY A 54 -16.88 18.39 -13.98
C GLY A 54 -16.13 19.49 -13.23
N ILE A 55 -15.30 20.25 -13.94
CA ILE A 55 -14.41 21.28 -13.36
C ILE A 55 -15.15 22.33 -12.51
N GLU A 56 -16.36 22.72 -12.93
CA GLU A 56 -17.23 23.62 -12.15
C GLU A 56 -17.74 22.99 -10.84
N GLY A 57 -17.86 21.67 -10.79
CA GLY A 57 -18.14 20.91 -9.58
C GLY A 57 -16.93 20.87 -8.64
N ILE A 58 -15.74 20.66 -9.19
CA ILE A 58 -14.46 20.69 -8.44
C ILE A 58 -14.21 22.08 -7.85
N ARG A 59 -14.32 23.15 -8.63
CA ARG A 59 -14.17 24.55 -8.17
C ARG A 59 -15.16 24.89 -7.06
N ARG A 60 -16.41 24.44 -7.16
CA ARG A 60 -17.44 24.63 -6.13
C ARG A 60 -17.10 23.88 -4.85
N MET A 61 -16.56 22.66 -4.94
CA MET A 61 -16.08 21.91 -3.78
C MET A 61 -14.90 22.60 -3.10
N ALA A 62 -13.91 23.08 -3.87
CA ALA A 62 -12.77 23.81 -3.33
C ALA A 62 -13.21 25.07 -2.57
N ARG A 63 -14.14 25.86 -3.13
CA ARG A 63 -14.69 27.06 -2.47
C ARG A 63 -15.45 26.73 -1.18
N LYS A 64 -16.28 25.67 -1.18
CA LYS A 64 -16.99 25.23 0.04
C LYS A 64 -16.02 24.80 1.15
N MET A 65 -14.89 24.19 0.79
CA MET A 65 -13.86 23.76 1.73
C MET A 65 -13.05 24.94 2.29
N ALA A 66 -12.85 26.01 1.51
CA ALA A 66 -12.14 27.22 1.96
C ALA A 66 -12.98 28.12 2.89
N VAL A 67 -14.31 28.08 2.80
CA VAL A 67 -15.22 29.03 3.50
C VAL A 67 -15.69 28.52 4.88
N THR A 68 -15.31 27.32 5.32
CA THR A 68 -15.76 26.78 6.61
C THR A 68 -14.68 26.94 7.68
N PRO A 69 -14.81 27.88 8.65
CA PRO A 69 -13.97 27.87 9.84
C PRO A 69 -14.45 26.72 10.75
N GLN A 70 -13.55 25.86 11.21
CA GLN A 70 -13.89 24.80 12.16
C GLN A 70 -14.16 25.38 13.56
N PRO A 71 -15.30 25.09 14.20
CA PRO A 71 -15.45 25.17 15.65
C PRO A 71 -14.90 23.90 16.32
N ALA A 72 -14.32 24.08 17.50
CA ALA A 72 -13.83 23.02 18.38
C ALA A 72 -14.94 22.01 18.76
N GLU A 73 -14.50 20.76 18.90
CA GLU A 73 -15.17 19.57 19.46
C GLU A 73 -16.65 19.66 19.82
N GLN A 74 -17.49 18.96 19.05
CA GLN A 74 -18.50 18.05 19.60
C GLN A 74 -18.58 16.80 18.73
N ALA A 75 -18.38 15.63 19.34
CA ALA A 75 -18.69 14.33 18.72
C ALA A 75 -20.21 14.27 18.42
N PRO A 76 -20.60 13.54 17.36
CA PRO A 76 -21.05 12.18 17.64
C PRO A 76 -20.59 11.13 16.62
N GLN A 77 -20.19 9.99 17.19
CA GLN A 77 -20.35 8.61 16.71
C GLN A 77 -19.76 8.20 15.34
N THR A 78 -18.65 7.46 15.46
CA THR A 78 -18.29 6.24 14.69
C THR A 78 -18.20 6.35 13.17
N GLU A 79 -17.09 6.90 12.67
CA GLU A 79 -16.54 6.56 11.34
C GLU A 79 -15.07 7.00 11.18
N GLY A 80 -14.61 7.98 11.98
CA GLY A 80 -13.22 8.50 11.94
C GLY A 80 -12.12 7.58 12.51
N ALA A 81 -12.47 6.53 13.27
CA ALA A 81 -11.48 5.57 13.77
C ALA A 81 -10.94 4.70 12.64
N LYS A 82 -11.80 4.23 11.74
CA LYS A 82 -11.39 3.37 10.62
C LYS A 82 -10.43 4.08 9.66
N HIS A 83 -10.63 5.37 9.38
CA HIS A 83 -9.78 6.08 8.41
C HIS A 83 -8.36 6.34 8.93
N LYS A 84 -8.19 6.76 10.20
CA LYS A 84 -6.87 6.90 10.82
C LYS A 84 -6.17 5.54 11.02
N GLU A 85 -6.94 4.50 11.32
CA GLU A 85 -6.44 3.14 11.50
C GLU A 85 -6.07 2.49 10.14
N LEU A 86 -6.78 2.81 9.06
CA LEU A 86 -6.44 2.42 7.69
C LEU A 86 -5.17 3.12 7.20
N ASP A 87 -5.03 4.43 7.41
CA ASP A 87 -3.80 5.16 7.04
C ASP A 87 -2.59 4.70 7.87
N LYS A 88 -2.78 4.46 9.17
CA LYS A 88 -1.73 3.92 10.04
C LYS A 88 -1.36 2.48 9.67
N SER A 89 -2.33 1.59 9.49
CA SER A 89 -2.06 0.20 9.12
C SER A 89 -1.39 0.08 7.75
N ARG A 90 -1.72 0.98 6.81
CA ARG A 90 -1.05 1.06 5.51
C ARG A 90 0.38 1.59 5.65
N LEU A 91 0.61 2.60 6.47
CA LEU A 91 1.96 3.10 6.78
C LEU A 91 2.80 2.01 7.48
N ASP A 92 2.20 1.28 8.41
CA ASP A 92 2.81 0.15 9.13
C ASP A 92 3.16 -0.98 8.15
N TYR A 93 2.32 -1.24 7.14
CA TYR A 93 2.62 -2.20 6.07
C TYR A 93 3.81 -1.77 5.21
N PHE A 94 3.83 -0.54 4.70
CA PHE A 94 4.96 -0.07 3.89
C PHE A 94 6.26 -0.04 4.69
N HIS A 95 6.19 0.33 5.96
CA HIS A 95 7.33 0.25 6.87
C HIS A 95 7.79 -1.19 7.08
N ALA A 96 6.86 -2.14 7.30
CA ALA A 96 7.18 -3.56 7.43
C ALA A 96 7.82 -4.12 6.16
N CYS A 97 7.31 -3.78 4.97
CA CYS A 97 7.92 -4.17 3.70
C CYS A 97 9.37 -3.70 3.61
N ARG A 98 9.62 -2.42 3.89
CA ARG A 98 10.98 -1.86 3.83
C ARG A 98 11.91 -2.46 4.87
N MET A 99 11.40 -2.76 6.07
CA MET A 99 12.15 -3.46 7.12
C MET A 99 12.58 -4.85 6.63
N VAL A 100 11.66 -5.64 6.11
CA VAL A 100 11.95 -6.97 5.53
C VAL A 100 13.00 -6.85 4.44
N LEU A 101 12.82 -5.93 3.48
CA LEU A 101 13.77 -5.74 2.38
C LEU A 101 15.16 -5.31 2.89
N ARG A 102 15.21 -4.41 3.87
CA ARG A 102 16.45 -3.95 4.48
C ARG A 102 17.19 -5.10 5.16
N LEU A 103 16.49 -5.95 5.91
CA LEU A 103 17.08 -7.11 6.58
C LEU A 103 17.53 -8.18 5.57
N MET A 104 16.75 -8.42 4.52
CA MET A 104 17.12 -9.32 3.42
C MET A 104 18.37 -8.85 2.65
N LEU A 105 18.54 -7.54 2.50
CA LEU A 105 19.73 -6.95 1.87
C LEU A 105 20.98 -7.11 2.74
N GLU A 106 20.83 -6.94 4.05
CA GLU A 106 21.93 -7.04 5.01
C GLU A 106 22.35 -8.50 5.27
N ASN A 107 21.36 -9.38 5.39
CA ASN A 107 21.56 -10.80 5.65
C ASN A 107 20.60 -11.64 4.81
N PRO A 108 21.08 -12.21 3.69
CA PRO A 108 20.25 -13.04 2.81
C PRO A 108 19.68 -14.30 3.46
N ASN A 109 20.20 -14.75 4.61
CA ASN A 109 19.69 -15.94 5.29
C ASN A 109 18.24 -15.76 5.80
N TYR A 110 17.76 -14.51 5.94
CA TYR A 110 16.36 -14.25 6.26
C TYR A 110 15.38 -14.75 5.17
N THR A 111 15.88 -15.04 3.97
CA THR A 111 15.06 -15.56 2.86
C THR A 111 14.79 -17.07 2.91
N GLU A 112 15.37 -17.80 3.87
CA GLU A 112 15.19 -19.25 3.99
C GLU A 112 13.71 -19.65 4.20
N GLU A 113 12.93 -18.77 4.84
CA GLU A 113 11.46 -18.80 4.78
C GLU A 113 11.00 -17.94 3.60
N TRP A 114 10.82 -18.56 2.44
CA TRP A 114 10.53 -17.88 1.17
C TRP A 114 9.39 -16.87 1.30
N LEU A 115 9.72 -15.58 1.25
CA LEU A 115 8.78 -14.48 0.99
C LEU A 115 8.74 -14.26 -0.52
N PRO A 116 7.65 -14.64 -1.22
CA PRO A 116 7.49 -14.32 -2.63
C PRO A 116 7.44 -12.81 -2.83
N ASP A 117 7.97 -12.31 -3.94
CA ASP A 117 7.83 -10.90 -4.32
C ASP A 117 6.34 -10.49 -4.43
N ALA A 118 5.45 -11.44 -4.70
CA ALA A 118 4.00 -11.28 -4.68
C ALA A 118 3.44 -10.71 -3.36
N TYR A 119 4.17 -10.80 -2.24
CA TYR A 119 3.72 -10.26 -0.94
C TYR A 119 3.84 -8.74 -0.87
N PHE A 120 4.65 -8.14 -1.74
CA PHE A 120 4.82 -6.70 -1.84
C PHE A 120 3.81 -6.14 -2.85
N THR A 121 2.99 -5.17 -2.43
CA THR A 121 2.03 -4.50 -3.33
C THR A 121 2.67 -3.37 -4.13
N ASP A 122 3.85 -2.90 -3.73
CA ASP A 122 4.57 -1.82 -4.38
C ASP A 122 5.59 -2.35 -5.40
N PRO A 123 5.55 -1.89 -6.67
CA PRO A 123 6.47 -2.36 -7.71
C PRO A 123 7.95 -2.09 -7.42
N GLU A 124 8.28 -0.99 -6.72
CA GLU A 124 9.67 -0.66 -6.38
C GLU A 124 10.19 -1.63 -5.31
N GLN A 125 9.39 -1.91 -4.29
CA GLN A 125 9.69 -2.91 -3.26
C GLN A 125 9.80 -4.33 -3.83
N GLN A 126 8.92 -4.69 -4.78
CA GLN A 126 9.04 -5.94 -5.52
C GLN A 126 10.36 -6.02 -6.30
N ALA A 127 10.82 -4.93 -6.92
CA ALA A 127 12.08 -4.91 -7.65
C ALA A 127 13.27 -5.21 -6.74
N VAL A 128 13.27 -4.67 -5.52
CA VAL A 128 14.29 -4.97 -4.50
C VAL A 128 14.20 -6.43 -4.07
N CYS A 129 13.01 -6.95 -3.78
CA CYS A 129 12.81 -8.36 -3.43
C CYS A 129 13.35 -9.29 -4.53
N ARG A 130 12.96 -9.05 -5.79
CA ARG A 130 13.45 -9.82 -6.96
C ARG A 130 14.95 -9.76 -7.12
N TYR A 131 15.58 -8.60 -6.85
CA TYR A 131 17.02 -8.48 -6.87
C TYR A 131 17.68 -9.42 -5.84
N VAL A 132 17.20 -9.41 -4.59
CA VAL A 132 17.73 -10.28 -3.53
C VAL A 132 17.54 -11.75 -3.90
N LEU A 133 16.31 -12.13 -4.30
CA LEU A 133 15.99 -13.51 -4.69
C LEU A 133 16.82 -14.01 -5.87
N ARG A 134 17.05 -13.14 -6.87
CA ARG A 134 17.92 -13.46 -8.01
C ARG A 134 19.35 -13.74 -7.53
N CYS A 135 19.90 -12.88 -6.68
CA CYS A 135 21.25 -13.06 -6.15
C CYS A 135 21.42 -14.39 -5.42
N ILE A 136 20.46 -14.75 -4.55
CA ILE A 136 20.44 -16.03 -3.84
C ILE A 136 20.37 -17.21 -4.81
N THR A 137 19.44 -17.14 -5.78
CA THR A 137 19.22 -18.21 -6.76
C THR A 137 20.45 -18.44 -7.63
N GLU A 138 21.15 -17.36 -8.01
CA GLU A 138 22.36 -17.40 -8.83
C GLU A 138 23.64 -17.65 -8.01
N GLY A 139 23.54 -17.74 -6.68
CA GLY A 139 24.68 -17.90 -5.78
C GLY A 139 25.63 -16.69 -5.77
N THR A 140 25.13 -15.51 -6.12
CA THR A 140 25.92 -14.26 -6.12
C THR A 140 25.72 -13.49 -4.81
N PRO A 141 26.74 -12.79 -4.30
CA PRO A 141 26.60 -11.99 -3.09
C PRO A 141 25.56 -10.88 -3.26
N VAL A 142 24.64 -10.78 -2.31
CA VAL A 142 23.74 -9.63 -2.20
C VAL A 142 24.54 -8.43 -1.74
N SER A 143 24.53 -7.36 -2.52
CA SER A 143 25.13 -6.08 -2.16
C SER A 143 24.02 -5.04 -1.93
N PRO A 144 23.89 -4.47 -0.71
CA PRO A 144 22.91 -3.42 -0.43
C PRO A 144 23.07 -2.19 -1.33
N GLY A 145 24.31 -1.84 -1.72
CA GLY A 145 24.59 -0.69 -2.58
C GLY A 145 24.02 -0.82 -4.00
N ASN A 146 23.72 -2.03 -4.48
CA ASN A 146 23.11 -2.23 -5.79
C ASN A 146 21.63 -1.83 -5.84
N VAL A 147 20.99 -1.56 -4.70
CA VAL A 147 19.61 -1.04 -4.67
C VAL A 147 19.49 0.27 -5.45
N TYR A 148 20.49 1.15 -5.37
CA TYR A 148 20.57 2.40 -6.14
C TYR A 148 20.74 2.21 -7.66
N ARG A 149 20.94 0.97 -8.12
CA ARG A 149 21.05 0.62 -9.55
C ARG A 149 19.77 -0.01 -10.09
N LEU A 150 18.78 -0.24 -9.23
CA LEU A 150 17.47 -0.75 -9.62
C LEU A 150 16.64 0.40 -10.21
N ASP A 151 15.66 0.04 -11.03
CA ASP A 151 14.68 0.98 -11.59
C ASP A 151 13.63 1.34 -10.53
N ILE A 152 14.07 2.03 -9.48
CA ILE A 152 13.26 2.48 -8.35
C ILE A 152 13.60 3.93 -8.01
N SER A 153 12.71 4.62 -7.33
CA SER A 153 12.93 6.02 -6.95
C SER A 153 14.07 6.16 -5.94
N GLU A 154 14.79 7.28 -5.99
CA GLU A 154 15.80 7.60 -4.98
C GLU A 154 15.18 7.76 -3.59
N GLU A 155 13.93 8.23 -3.52
CA GLU A 155 13.17 8.32 -2.27
C GLU A 155 12.97 6.93 -1.63
N GLU A 156 12.47 5.95 -2.39
CA GLU A 156 12.27 4.59 -1.85
C GLU A 156 13.60 3.91 -1.53
N CYS A 157 14.64 4.08 -2.37
CA CYS A 157 16.00 3.64 -2.05
C CYS A 157 16.42 4.12 -0.67
N ASN A 158 16.31 5.43 -0.43
CA ASN A 158 16.72 6.04 0.83
C ASN A 158 15.83 5.56 1.98
N GLN A 159 14.52 5.40 1.77
CA GLN A 159 13.61 4.91 2.81
C GLN A 159 13.90 3.45 3.20
N ILE A 160 14.34 2.60 2.27
CA ILE A 160 14.78 1.23 2.60
C ILE A 160 16.15 1.27 3.28
N MET A 161 17.10 2.04 2.74
CA MET A 161 18.49 2.02 3.17
C MET A 161 18.77 2.76 4.48
N THR A 162 17.83 3.59 4.95
CA THR A 162 17.94 4.35 6.21
C THR A 162 17.13 3.75 7.35
N ILE A 163 16.44 2.62 7.12
CA ILE A 163 15.75 1.92 8.21
C ILE A 163 16.78 1.47 9.24
N PRO A 164 16.56 1.82 10.53
CA PRO A 164 17.43 1.37 11.59
C PRO A 164 17.31 -0.15 11.72
N ILE A 165 18.45 -0.82 11.68
CA ILE A 165 18.57 -2.25 11.97
C ILE A 165 18.97 -2.38 13.46
N PRO A 166 18.29 -3.20 14.26
CA PRO A 166 18.73 -3.51 15.61
C PRO A 166 20.10 -4.19 15.63
N ASP A 167 20.98 -3.81 16.57
CA ASP A 167 22.29 -4.46 16.71
C ASP A 167 22.20 -5.84 17.40
N ASP A 168 21.14 -6.09 18.18
CA ASP A 168 20.91 -7.38 18.85
C ASP A 168 20.28 -8.39 17.85
N PRO A 169 20.94 -9.53 17.58
CA PRO A 169 20.39 -10.56 16.70
C PRO A 169 18.98 -11.04 17.08
N LYS A 170 18.66 -11.10 18.37
CA LYS A 170 17.32 -11.54 18.82
C LYS A 170 16.24 -10.52 18.52
N GLU A 171 16.57 -9.24 18.67
CA GLU A 171 15.65 -8.14 18.34
C GLU A 171 15.45 -8.07 16.83
N LEU A 172 16.52 -8.31 16.08
CA LEU A 172 16.51 -8.36 14.63
C LEU A 172 15.63 -9.51 14.10
N ASP A 173 15.77 -10.72 14.64
CA ASP A 173 14.91 -11.86 14.32
C ASP A 173 13.44 -11.57 14.65
N ALA A 174 13.17 -10.92 15.79
CA ALA A 174 11.81 -10.58 16.20
C ALA A 174 11.17 -9.50 15.31
N GLU A 175 11.92 -8.47 14.90
CA GLU A 175 11.43 -7.46 13.95
C GLU A 175 11.22 -8.05 12.56
N TYR A 176 12.08 -8.97 12.12
CA TYR A 176 11.87 -9.71 10.87
C TYR A 176 10.58 -10.52 10.90
N ASP A 177 10.40 -11.38 11.92
CA ASP A 177 9.21 -12.23 12.09
C ASP A 177 7.92 -11.41 12.14
N LYS A 178 7.94 -10.31 12.90
CA LYS A 178 6.80 -9.40 13.02
C LYS A 178 6.46 -8.74 11.68
N ALA A 179 7.46 -8.23 10.96
CA ALA A 179 7.27 -7.55 9.69
C ALA A 179 6.84 -8.54 8.58
N SER A 180 7.47 -9.72 8.51
CA SER A 180 7.15 -10.77 7.54
C SER A 180 5.72 -11.31 7.73
N LYS A 181 5.29 -11.55 8.97
CA LYS A 181 3.91 -11.94 9.29
C LYS A 181 2.90 -10.86 8.91
N LEU A 182 3.24 -9.58 9.10
CA LEU A 182 2.37 -8.47 8.73
C LEU A 182 2.13 -8.45 7.22
N ILE A 183 3.20 -8.49 6.41
CA ILE A 183 3.09 -8.46 4.94
C ILE A 183 2.41 -9.71 4.39
N MET A 184 2.74 -10.89 4.92
CA MET A 184 2.15 -12.16 4.51
C MET A 184 0.65 -12.20 4.84
N ARG A 185 0.25 -11.71 6.02
CA ARG A 185 -1.16 -11.62 6.41
C ARG A 185 -1.95 -10.70 5.51
N ASP A 186 -1.37 -9.58 5.08
CA ASP A 186 -2.01 -8.66 4.15
C ASP A 186 -2.22 -9.31 2.78
N TRP A 187 -1.18 -9.94 2.23
CA TRP A 187 -1.27 -10.69 0.98
C TRP A 187 -2.33 -11.80 1.04
N LEU A 188 -2.33 -12.62 2.10
CA LEU A 188 -3.31 -13.70 2.26
C LEU A 188 -4.76 -13.17 2.38
N ARG A 189 -4.97 -12.00 2.99
CA ARG A 189 -6.28 -11.36 3.03
C ARG A 189 -6.71 -10.93 1.62
N SER A 190 -5.80 -10.35 0.84
CA SER A 190 -6.08 -10.01 -0.56
C SER A 190 -6.40 -11.25 -1.40
N GLN A 191 -5.64 -12.34 -1.24
CA GLN A 191 -5.92 -13.62 -1.92
C GLN A 191 -7.28 -14.20 -1.53
N ARG A 192 -7.63 -14.14 -0.24
CA ARG A 192 -8.97 -14.55 0.24
C ARG A 192 -10.06 -13.72 -0.42
N ASP A 193 -9.88 -12.41 -0.54
CA ASP A 193 -10.92 -11.55 -1.12
C ASP A 193 -11.08 -11.84 -2.62
N MET A 194 -9.96 -11.94 -3.37
CA MET A 194 -9.97 -12.32 -4.80
C MET A 194 -10.60 -13.69 -5.05
N LEU A 195 -10.27 -14.70 -4.23
CA LEU A 195 -10.88 -16.02 -4.34
C LEU A 195 -12.38 -15.98 -4.01
N GLY A 196 -12.79 -15.08 -3.11
CA GLY A 196 -14.20 -14.89 -2.75
C GLY A 196 -15.01 -14.37 -3.92
N ASP A 197 -14.49 -13.36 -4.60
CA ASP A 197 -15.07 -12.78 -5.81
C ASP A 197 -15.11 -13.81 -6.94
N ALA A 198 -14.00 -14.52 -7.18
CA ALA A 198 -13.94 -15.58 -8.19
C ALA A 198 -14.95 -16.72 -7.94
N ILE A 199 -15.16 -17.12 -6.68
CA ILE A 199 -16.17 -18.13 -6.32
C ILE A 199 -17.60 -17.63 -6.56
N ALA A 200 -17.84 -16.34 -6.34
CA ALA A 200 -19.14 -15.72 -6.59
C ALA A 200 -19.47 -15.67 -8.09
N GLU A 201 -18.45 -15.45 -8.92
CA GLU A 201 -18.57 -15.37 -10.39
C GLU A 201 -18.53 -16.76 -11.08
N ALA A 202 -17.93 -17.77 -10.45
CA ALA A 202 -17.79 -19.11 -11.01
C ALA A 202 -19.15 -19.77 -11.29
N THR A 203 -19.39 -20.10 -12.56
CA THR A 203 -20.60 -20.80 -13.03
C THR A 203 -20.40 -22.30 -13.17
N ASP A 204 -19.15 -22.75 -13.34
CA ASP A 204 -18.79 -24.16 -13.43
C ASP A 204 -18.58 -24.78 -12.02
N PRO A 205 -19.26 -25.89 -11.69
CA PRO A 205 -19.09 -26.56 -10.39
C PRO A 205 -17.68 -27.09 -10.12
N GLU A 206 -16.94 -27.51 -11.15
CA GLU A 206 -15.58 -28.04 -10.98
C GLU A 206 -14.59 -26.92 -10.64
N GLU A 207 -14.62 -25.83 -11.41
CA GLU A 207 -13.89 -24.59 -11.14
C GLU A 207 -14.18 -24.05 -9.74
N ARG A 208 -15.47 -23.94 -9.37
CA ARG A 208 -15.90 -23.51 -8.03
C ARG A 208 -15.33 -24.41 -6.92
N GLY A 209 -15.27 -25.72 -7.15
CA GLY A 209 -14.66 -26.68 -6.24
C GLY A 209 -13.13 -26.54 -6.10
N GLN A 210 -12.44 -26.12 -7.16
CA GLN A 210 -11.00 -25.80 -7.09
C GLN A 210 -10.74 -24.52 -6.30
N LEU A 211 -11.49 -23.45 -6.58
CA LEU A 211 -11.39 -22.17 -5.88
C LEU A 211 -11.67 -22.30 -4.38
N LEU A 212 -12.67 -23.10 -4.00
CA LEU A 212 -12.98 -23.38 -2.58
C LEU A 212 -11.84 -24.10 -1.86
N ARG A 213 -11.11 -25.01 -2.54
CA ARG A 213 -9.93 -25.68 -1.96
C ARG A 213 -8.79 -24.70 -1.73
N GLN A 214 -8.54 -23.80 -2.70
CA GLN A 214 -7.55 -22.73 -2.55
C GLN A 214 -7.94 -21.77 -1.42
N MET A 215 -9.21 -21.39 -1.31
CA MET A 215 -9.73 -20.56 -0.23
C MET A 215 -9.48 -21.20 1.14
N ASN A 216 -9.78 -22.50 1.28
CA ASN A 216 -9.53 -23.21 2.53
C ASN A 216 -8.04 -23.26 2.89
N HIS A 217 -7.15 -23.39 1.90
CA HIS A 217 -5.71 -23.33 2.11
C HIS A 217 -5.28 -21.96 2.66
N VAL A 218 -5.69 -20.87 1.99
CA VAL A 218 -5.42 -19.49 2.42
C VAL A 218 -5.95 -19.20 3.82
N MET A 219 -7.18 -19.66 4.13
CA MET A 219 -7.76 -19.51 5.47
C MET A 219 -6.99 -20.26 6.56
N ASN A 220 -6.44 -21.44 6.25
CA ASN A 220 -5.60 -22.18 7.20
C ASN A 220 -4.27 -21.48 7.45
N GLN A 221 -3.63 -20.92 6.42
CA GLN A 221 -2.41 -20.11 6.58
C GLN A 221 -2.68 -18.87 7.43
N LEU A 222 -3.79 -18.15 7.19
CA LEU A 222 -4.19 -17.00 8.01
C LEU A 222 -4.38 -17.35 9.50
N LYS A 223 -4.90 -18.54 9.82
CA LYS A 223 -5.04 -19.01 11.20
C LYS A 223 -3.68 -19.29 11.86
N GLN A 224 -2.73 -19.86 11.11
CA GLN A 224 -1.40 -20.17 11.61
C GLN A 224 -0.58 -18.90 11.90
N ILE A 225 -0.80 -17.83 11.13
CA ILE A 225 -0.09 -16.55 11.30
C ILE A 225 -0.70 -15.69 12.43
N GLY A 226 -1.98 -15.89 12.72
CA GLY A 226 -2.72 -15.14 13.74
C GLY A 226 -2.72 -15.75 15.14
N GLY A 227 -2.19 -16.97 15.31
CA GLY A 227 -2.01 -17.65 16.60
C GLY A 227 -0.62 -17.40 17.17
#